data_AF-Q18HX5-F1
#
_entry.id   AF-Q18HX5-F1
#
_cell.length_a   1.000
_cell.length_b   1.000
_cell.length_c   1.000
_cell.angle_alpha   90.00
_cell.angle_beta   90.00
_cell.angle_gamma   90.00
#
_symmetry.space_group_name_H-M   'P 1'
#
loop_
_entity.id
_entity.type
_entity.pdbx_description
1 polymer ?
#
loop_
_entity_poly.entity_id
_entity_poly.type
_entity_poly.pdbx_seq_one_letter_code
_entity_poly.pdbx_strand_id
1 'polypeptide(L)'
;MRVIQSDAPTRVAKAILANFVVFVGVVVLEWSVGALLVIYWVEAAVVTVRGAVQGLFAQRQPEDTAITSLPGQSWDEKRGGVSFGPFPPVYPRNIHVVLSGLFAMLIFWPIAGSIVVVAVESSSGGIPAGSLALAVFGVIASHVIGIGEYFWTTQYADWSVRSAMSGSYVLGVFVLGIGGLYALDAIGQTAPVGILIVATTVKLLVDLSRGALGFGLGSSLSPADWADESVERQVPDGDPIAVFETDRRSLLIRAPGLTPLILIAPPYAILPLFAGVIGLFVSTQAGVVTLSAATALVAGGRVIGVDVERGHLEYQVYPHQIVAYDTLLETPQWTVQRKTIEKIAINSSICDLIRPGAPTVIISTYGDDRRLYALACPRGLVNIMRDEDR
;
A
#
# COMPACT_ATOMS: atom_id res chain seq x y z
N MET A 1 -17.70 14.61 24.07
CA MET A 1 -16.76 14.30 25.17
C MET A 1 -16.58 12.78 25.20
N ARG A 2 -15.61 12.24 24.46
CA ARG A 2 -15.38 10.79 24.36
C ARG A 2 -14.12 10.49 25.18
N VAL A 3 -14.28 9.67 26.21
CA VAL A 3 -13.23 9.30 27.16
C VAL A 3 -12.13 8.55 26.40
N ILE A 4 -11.05 9.26 26.08
CA ILE A 4 -9.78 8.67 25.67
C ILE A 4 -9.04 8.38 26.98
N GLN A 5 -9.02 7.13 27.44
CA GLN A 5 -7.97 6.53 28.29
C GLN A 5 -8.46 5.23 28.95
N SER A 6 -8.16 4.07 28.35
CA SER A 6 -8.00 2.81 29.10
C SER A 6 -7.19 1.70 28.39
N ASP A 7 -6.64 1.92 27.19
CA ASP A 7 -6.02 0.84 26.41
C ASP A 7 -4.50 0.66 26.58
N ALA A 8 -3.80 1.65 27.16
CA ALA A 8 -2.36 1.56 27.37
C ALA A 8 -1.93 0.33 28.22
N PRO A 9 -2.53 0.07 29.40
CA PRO A 9 -2.11 -1.07 30.23
C PRO A 9 -2.41 -2.42 29.58
N THR A 10 -3.53 -2.55 28.85
CA THR A 10 -3.87 -3.79 28.11
C THR A 10 -2.96 -4.02 26.92
N ARG A 11 -2.56 -2.97 26.18
CA ARG A 11 -1.58 -3.06 25.08
C ARG A 11 -0.18 -3.42 25.59
N VAL A 12 0.24 -2.82 26.70
CA VAL A 12 1.51 -3.14 27.37
C VAL A 12 1.49 -4.58 27.89
N ALA A 13 0.41 -5.02 28.53
CA ALA A 13 0.28 -6.40 28.99
C ALA A 13 0.32 -7.41 27.82
N LYS A 14 -0.36 -7.12 26.70
CA LYS A 14 -0.29 -7.93 25.48
C LYS A 14 1.15 -8.01 24.93
N ALA A 15 1.87 -6.88 24.89
CA ALA A 15 3.26 -6.84 24.44
C ALA A 15 4.20 -7.63 25.37
N ILE A 16 4.06 -7.46 26.69
CA ILE A 16 4.83 -8.19 27.70
C ILE A 16 4.56 -9.69 27.59
N LEU A 17 3.29 -10.09 27.47
CA LEU A 17 2.90 -11.50 27.35
C LEU A 17 3.46 -12.13 26.07
N ALA A 18 3.41 -11.42 24.94
CA ALA A 18 3.97 -11.90 23.68
C ALA A 18 5.49 -12.14 23.78
N ASN A 19 6.23 -11.24 24.43
CA ASN A 19 7.67 -11.39 24.65
C ASN A 19 7.99 -12.45 25.72
N PHE A 20 7.12 -12.66 26.70
CA PHE A 20 7.28 -13.70 27.71
C PHE A 20 7.18 -15.10 27.12
N VAL A 21 6.34 -15.32 26.10
CA VAL A 21 6.28 -16.60 25.37
C VAL A 21 7.63 -16.92 24.71
N VAL A 22 8.29 -15.93 24.11
CA VAL A 22 9.63 -16.10 23.52
C VAL A 22 10.65 -16.47 24.62
N PHE A 23 10.59 -15.80 25.77
CA PHE A 23 11.45 -16.10 26.92
C PHE A 23 11.24 -17.53 27.45
N VAL A 24 9.99 -17.95 27.66
CA VAL A 24 9.65 -19.31 28.10
C VAL A 24 10.10 -20.33 27.06
N GLY A 25 9.93 -20.03 25.77
CA GLY A 25 10.42 -20.85 24.67
C GLY A 25 11.93 -21.12 24.75
N VAL A 26 12.72 -20.07 24.98
CA VAL A 26 14.19 -20.21 25.06
C VAL A 26 14.65 -20.87 26.35
N VAL A 27 14.11 -20.45 27.50
CA VAL A 27 14.65 -20.83 28.82
C VAL A 27 14.08 -22.14 29.33
N VAL A 28 12.81 -22.42 29.05
CA VAL A 28 12.11 -23.60 29.58
C VAL A 28 12.00 -24.70 28.52
N LEU A 29 11.75 -24.33 27.27
CA LEU A 29 11.58 -25.27 26.17
C LEU A 29 12.86 -25.48 25.35
N GLU A 30 13.98 -24.87 25.77
CA GLU A 30 15.31 -24.95 25.14
C GLU A 30 15.27 -24.71 23.62
N TRP A 31 14.41 -23.80 23.17
CA TRP A 31 14.27 -23.51 21.74
C TRP A 31 15.60 -23.05 21.14
N SER A 32 16.00 -23.70 20.05
CA SER A 32 17.18 -23.29 19.29
C SER A 32 16.95 -21.94 18.59
N VAL A 33 18.04 -21.27 18.25
CA VAL A 33 17.98 -19.98 17.51
C VAL A 33 17.27 -20.17 16.16
N GLY A 34 17.50 -21.31 15.49
CA GLY A 34 16.77 -21.69 14.28
C GLY A 34 15.25 -21.75 14.48
N ALA A 35 14.77 -22.20 15.65
CA ALA A 35 13.34 -22.24 15.98
C ALA A 35 12.70 -20.86 16.00
N LEU A 36 13.35 -19.94 16.69
CA LEU A 36 12.91 -18.56 16.77
C LEU A 36 12.92 -17.89 15.40
N LEU A 37 13.94 -18.17 14.58
CA LEU A 37 14.02 -17.66 13.22
C LEU A 37 12.87 -18.15 12.35
N VAL A 38 12.47 -19.43 12.46
CA VAL A 38 11.29 -19.94 11.74
C VAL A 38 10.01 -19.23 12.21
N ILE A 39 9.81 -19.08 13.52
CA ILE A 39 8.63 -18.42 14.08
C ILE A 39 8.57 -16.97 13.58
N TYR A 40 9.68 -16.22 13.63
CA TYR A 40 9.74 -14.83 13.16
C TYR A 40 9.58 -14.71 11.64
N TRP A 41 10.10 -15.65 10.87
CA TRP A 41 9.92 -15.68 9.42
C TRP A 41 8.45 -15.91 9.03
N VAL A 42 7.75 -16.80 9.74
CA VAL A 42 6.30 -16.98 9.57
C VAL A 42 5.54 -15.75 10.06
N GLU A 43 5.88 -15.22 11.24
CA GLU A 43 5.28 -14.00 11.79
C GLU A 43 5.40 -12.83 10.80
N ALA A 44 6.53 -12.66 10.12
CA ALA A 44 6.73 -11.60 9.14
C ALA A 44 5.71 -11.69 7.98
N ALA A 45 5.45 -12.91 7.48
CA ALA A 45 4.43 -13.12 6.45
C ALA A 45 3.03 -12.80 6.98
N VAL A 46 2.68 -13.30 8.17
CA VAL A 46 1.35 -13.08 8.75
C VAL A 46 1.12 -11.60 9.08
N VAL A 47 2.12 -10.88 9.62
CA VAL A 47 2.06 -9.43 9.86
C VAL A 47 1.85 -8.66 8.56
N THR A 48 2.54 -9.05 7.49
CA THR A 48 2.38 -8.38 6.20
C THR A 48 0.99 -8.62 5.61
N VAL A 49 0.47 -9.85 5.68
CA VAL A 49 -0.90 -10.16 5.24
C VAL A 49 -1.93 -9.42 6.09
N ARG A 50 -1.75 -9.37 7.42
CA ARG A 50 -2.61 -8.60 8.33
C ARG A 50 -2.57 -7.10 7.98
N GLY A 51 -1.39 -6.54 7.79
CA GLY A 51 -1.20 -5.14 7.41
C GLY A 51 -1.82 -4.83 6.05
N ALA A 52 -1.75 -5.77 5.09
CA ALA A 52 -2.39 -5.67 3.79
C ALA A 52 -3.92 -5.62 3.93
N VAL A 53 -4.50 -6.54 4.71
CA VAL A 53 -5.95 -6.56 4.99
C VAL A 53 -6.38 -5.26 5.66
N GLN A 54 -5.75 -4.88 6.78
CA GLN A 54 -6.08 -3.64 7.50
C GLN A 54 -5.86 -2.40 6.61
N GLY A 55 -4.79 -2.39 5.84
CA GLY A 55 -4.43 -1.32 4.92
C GLY A 55 -5.50 -1.03 3.87
N LEU A 56 -6.21 -2.05 3.36
CA LEU A 56 -7.30 -1.86 2.39
C LEU A 56 -8.47 -1.06 2.95
N PHE A 57 -8.77 -1.21 4.25
CA PHE A 57 -9.88 -0.54 4.94
C PHE A 57 -9.47 0.77 5.64
N ALA A 58 -8.20 1.13 5.60
CA ALA A 58 -7.66 2.31 6.28
C ALA A 58 -8.22 3.61 5.69
N GLN A 59 -9.00 4.36 6.48
CA GLN A 59 -9.69 5.58 6.04
C GLN A 59 -8.82 6.83 6.11
N ARG A 60 -7.78 6.87 6.96
CA ARG A 60 -6.91 8.06 7.03
C ARG A 60 -6.05 8.14 5.77
N GLN A 61 -6.03 9.33 5.16
CA GLN A 61 -5.15 9.57 4.02
C GLN A 61 -3.68 9.43 4.45
N PRO A 62 -2.81 8.86 3.61
CA PRO A 62 -1.38 8.84 3.90
C PRO A 62 -0.85 10.28 3.93
N GLU A 63 -0.18 10.67 5.00
CA GLU A 63 0.54 11.96 5.01
C GLU A 63 1.66 11.93 3.97
N ASP A 64 1.79 13.04 3.25
CA ASP A 64 2.72 13.21 2.15
C ASP A 64 4.17 13.19 2.68
N THR A 65 4.71 11.99 2.82
CA THR A 65 6.06 11.77 3.32
C THR A 65 6.94 11.56 2.09
N ALA A 66 8.02 12.34 1.99
CA ALA A 66 8.93 12.50 0.86
C ALA A 66 9.66 11.24 0.33
N ILE A 67 9.18 10.04 0.64
CA ILE A 67 9.68 8.77 0.11
C ILE A 67 9.11 8.59 -1.31
N THR A 68 9.88 9.10 -2.26
CA THR A 68 10.00 8.71 -3.69
C THR A 68 8.88 7.84 -4.27
N SER A 69 8.11 8.45 -5.19
CA SER A 69 7.42 7.87 -6.35
C SER A 69 7.25 6.35 -6.37
N LEU A 70 6.35 5.84 -5.53
CA LEU A 70 5.85 4.48 -5.65
C LEU A 70 4.99 4.33 -6.92
N PRO A 71 4.94 3.13 -7.53
CA PRO A 71 3.96 2.80 -8.55
C PRO A 71 2.54 3.15 -8.13
N GLY A 72 1.85 3.97 -8.91
CA GLY A 72 0.47 4.34 -8.62
C GLY A 72 0.29 5.45 -7.58
N GLN A 73 1.34 6.22 -7.25
CA GLN A 73 1.23 7.42 -6.38
C GLN A 73 0.13 8.40 -6.84
N SER A 74 -0.23 8.39 -8.13
CA SER A 74 -1.34 9.17 -8.64
C SER A 74 -2.72 8.79 -8.04
N TRP A 75 -2.81 7.71 -7.26
CA TRP A 75 -4.02 7.30 -6.55
C TRP A 75 -4.07 7.80 -5.11
N ASP A 76 -2.98 8.34 -4.55
CA ASP A 76 -2.94 8.78 -3.15
C ASP A 76 -4.02 9.83 -2.86
N GLU A 77 -4.34 10.66 -3.85
CA GLU A 77 -5.38 11.70 -3.79
C GLU A 77 -6.81 11.18 -4.08
N LYS A 78 -6.96 9.92 -4.52
CA LYS A 78 -8.28 9.39 -4.92
C LYS A 78 -9.18 9.22 -3.69
N ARG A 79 -10.39 9.77 -3.76
CA ARG A 79 -11.38 9.83 -2.68
C ARG A 79 -12.51 8.84 -2.90
N GLY A 80 -13.20 8.47 -1.82
CA GLY A 80 -14.28 7.48 -1.85
C GLY A 80 -13.79 6.05 -1.68
N GLY A 81 -14.71 5.16 -1.29
CA GLY A 81 -14.43 3.75 -1.04
C GLY A 81 -15.58 2.87 -1.51
N VAL A 82 -15.26 1.64 -1.92
CA VAL A 82 -16.27 0.67 -2.36
C VAL A 82 -16.71 -0.15 -1.15
N SER A 83 -18.00 -0.07 -0.80
CA SER A 83 -18.57 -0.84 0.29
C SER A 83 -18.92 -2.26 -0.16
N PHE A 84 -18.61 -3.25 0.67
CA PHE A 84 -18.92 -4.66 0.41
C PHE A 84 -19.59 -5.29 1.63
N GLY A 85 -20.92 -5.41 1.58
CA GLY A 85 -21.70 -6.03 2.64
C GLY A 85 -21.50 -5.33 4.01
N PRO A 86 -21.28 -6.06 5.11
CA PRO A 86 -21.19 -5.48 6.46
C PRO A 86 -19.82 -4.90 6.81
N PHE A 87 -18.84 -4.99 5.90
CA PHE A 87 -17.48 -4.51 6.17
C PHE A 87 -17.34 -3.01 5.86
N PRO A 88 -16.38 -2.32 6.50
CA PRO A 88 -16.02 -0.96 6.10
C PRO A 88 -15.66 -0.89 4.61
N PRO A 89 -15.73 0.30 3.98
CA PRO A 89 -15.36 0.46 2.59
C PRO A 89 -13.88 0.11 2.33
N VAL A 90 -13.61 -0.50 1.18
CA VAL A 90 -12.25 -0.66 0.65
C VAL A 90 -11.92 0.58 -0.15
N TYR A 91 -10.82 1.26 0.20
CA TYR A 91 -10.41 2.48 -0.48
C TYR A 91 -9.46 2.16 -1.64
N PRO A 92 -9.81 2.47 -2.90
CA PRO A 92 -8.95 2.18 -4.04
C PRO A 92 -7.55 2.77 -3.92
N ARG A 93 -7.42 3.96 -3.31
CA ARG A 93 -6.12 4.59 -3.04
C ARG A 93 -5.15 3.69 -2.27
N ASN A 94 -5.64 2.80 -1.39
CA ASN A 94 -4.78 1.94 -0.58
C ASN A 94 -4.24 0.72 -1.35
N ILE A 95 -4.87 0.35 -2.46
CA ILE A 95 -4.55 -0.89 -3.20
C ILE A 95 -3.10 -0.89 -3.68
N HIS A 96 -2.59 0.22 -4.20
CA HIS A 96 -1.23 0.26 -4.74
C HIS A 96 -0.15 0.07 -3.66
N VAL A 97 -0.35 0.65 -2.46
CA VAL A 97 0.54 0.46 -1.31
C VAL A 97 0.51 -0.99 -0.82
N VAL A 98 -0.70 -1.55 -0.69
CA VAL A 98 -0.90 -2.94 -0.26
C VAL A 98 -0.25 -3.92 -1.23
N LEU A 99 -0.50 -3.75 -2.53
CA LEU A 99 0.13 -4.57 -3.58
C LEU A 99 1.64 -4.43 -3.58
N SER A 100 2.17 -3.20 -3.45
CA SER A 100 3.62 -2.96 -3.38
C SER A 100 4.25 -3.70 -2.19
N GLY A 101 3.60 -3.67 -1.02
CA GLY A 101 4.07 -4.40 0.15
C GLY A 101 3.98 -5.93 0.00
N LEU A 102 2.91 -6.44 -0.60
CA LEU A 102 2.78 -7.87 -0.92
C LEU A 102 3.80 -8.34 -1.96
N PHE A 103 4.13 -7.50 -2.96
CA PHE A 103 5.19 -7.79 -3.92
C PHE A 103 6.57 -7.77 -3.27
N ALA A 104 6.84 -6.79 -2.40
CA ALA A 104 8.06 -6.79 -1.61
C ALA A 104 8.16 -8.07 -0.75
N MET A 105 7.07 -8.46 -0.07
CA MET A 105 7.02 -9.74 0.65
C MET A 105 7.30 -10.92 -0.27
N LEU A 106 6.65 -11.02 -1.44
CA LEU A 106 6.84 -12.13 -2.38
C LEU A 106 8.30 -12.26 -2.84
N ILE A 107 9.02 -11.14 -2.97
CA ILE A 107 10.43 -11.12 -3.38
C ILE A 107 11.36 -11.44 -2.20
N PHE A 108 11.17 -10.80 -1.05
CA PHE A 108 12.10 -10.89 0.08
C PHE A 108 11.84 -12.07 1.01
N TRP A 109 10.60 -12.56 1.09
CA TRP A 109 10.24 -13.70 1.94
C TRP A 109 10.95 -15.01 1.59
N PRO A 110 11.12 -15.43 0.31
CA PRO A 110 11.92 -16.61 0.00
C PRO A 110 13.41 -16.44 0.31
N ILE A 111 13.96 -15.23 0.13
CA ILE A 111 15.36 -14.92 0.49
C ILE A 111 15.56 -15.04 2.01
N ALA A 112 14.65 -14.46 2.79
CA ALA A 112 14.62 -14.62 4.24
C ALA A 112 14.43 -16.11 4.63
N GLY A 113 13.59 -16.83 3.90
CA GLY A 113 13.35 -18.27 4.11
C GLY A 113 14.61 -19.10 3.88
N SER A 114 15.39 -18.83 2.82
CA SER A 114 16.65 -19.56 2.59
C SER A 114 17.67 -19.37 3.70
N ILE A 115 17.75 -18.15 4.25
CA ILE A 115 18.60 -17.83 5.40
C ILE A 115 18.15 -18.63 6.63
N VAL A 116 16.83 -18.68 6.87
CA VAL A 116 16.24 -19.43 7.99
C VAL A 116 16.49 -20.93 7.83
N VAL A 117 16.40 -21.49 6.62
CA VAL A 117 16.70 -22.91 6.36
C VAL A 117 18.15 -23.24 6.72
N VAL A 118 19.11 -22.44 6.25
CA VAL A 118 20.54 -22.61 6.60
C VAL A 118 20.76 -22.51 8.11
N ALA A 119 20.09 -21.57 8.77
CA ALA A 119 20.17 -21.40 10.22
C ALA A 119 19.63 -22.61 10.99
N VAL A 120 18.52 -23.19 10.53
CA VAL A 120 17.91 -24.39 11.14
C VAL A 120 18.80 -25.60 10.94
N GLU A 121 19.35 -25.81 9.73
CA GLU A 121 20.25 -26.93 9.44
C GLU A 121 21.55 -26.87 10.27
N SER A 122 22.02 -25.66 10.58
CA SER A 122 23.24 -25.42 11.34
C SER A 122 23.03 -25.44 12.86
N SER A 123 21.78 -25.42 13.33
CA SER A 123 21.46 -25.40 14.75
C SER A 123 21.56 -26.82 15.36
N SER A 124 22.36 -26.98 16.41
CA SER A 124 22.58 -28.28 17.11
C SER A 124 21.43 -28.72 18.03
N GLY A 125 20.24 -28.14 17.90
CA GLY A 125 19.04 -28.45 18.69
C GLY A 125 17.82 -28.47 17.79
N GLY A 126 17.26 -29.66 17.55
CA GLY A 126 16.01 -29.82 16.82
C GLY A 126 14.81 -29.39 17.65
N ILE A 127 13.76 -28.89 17.00
CA ILE A 127 12.50 -28.56 17.66
C ILE A 127 11.58 -29.77 17.53
N PRO A 128 10.91 -30.22 18.60
CA PRO A 128 9.80 -31.13 18.47
C PRO A 128 8.76 -30.51 17.52
N ALA A 129 8.47 -31.16 16.39
CA ALA A 129 7.58 -30.59 15.36
C ALA A 129 6.23 -30.08 15.92
N GLY A 130 5.72 -30.71 16.98
CA GLY A 130 4.51 -30.29 17.68
C GLY A 130 4.61 -28.94 18.40
N SER A 131 5.74 -28.60 19.03
CA SER A 131 5.90 -27.31 19.71
C SER A 131 6.06 -26.16 18.72
N LEU A 132 6.79 -26.39 17.62
CA LEU A 132 6.89 -25.43 16.51
C LEU A 132 5.53 -25.18 15.87
N ALA A 133 4.76 -26.24 15.58
CA ALA A 133 3.43 -26.12 15.00
C ALA A 133 2.48 -25.34 15.92
N LEU A 134 2.51 -25.60 17.23
CA LEU A 134 1.71 -24.87 18.22
C LEU A 134 2.10 -23.39 18.29
N ALA A 135 3.40 -23.07 18.24
CA ALA A 135 3.88 -21.69 18.24
C ALA A 135 3.43 -20.94 16.97
N VAL A 136 3.59 -21.56 15.79
CA VAL A 136 3.13 -21.00 14.52
C VAL A 136 1.61 -20.78 14.53
N PHE A 137 0.85 -21.76 15.02
CA PHE A 137 -0.60 -21.62 15.17
C PHE A 137 -0.96 -20.46 16.11
N GLY A 138 -0.26 -20.32 17.23
CA GLY A 138 -0.44 -19.22 18.17
C GLY A 138 -0.20 -17.84 17.53
N VAL A 139 0.85 -17.72 16.71
CA VAL A 139 1.14 -16.49 15.95
C VAL A 139 0.00 -16.17 14.98
N ILE A 140 -0.43 -17.15 14.18
CA ILE A 140 -1.53 -16.97 13.21
C ILE A 140 -2.82 -16.58 13.94
N ALA A 141 -3.19 -17.32 14.98
CA ALA A 141 -4.40 -17.06 15.76
C ALA A 141 -4.38 -15.66 16.40
N SER A 142 -3.24 -15.25 16.97
CA SER A 142 -3.04 -13.92 17.56
C SER A 142 -3.29 -12.80 16.53
N HIS A 143 -2.78 -12.96 15.31
CA HIS A 143 -2.97 -11.95 14.25
C HIS A 143 -4.38 -11.96 13.66
N VAL A 144 -5.04 -13.11 13.56
CA VAL A 144 -6.46 -13.19 13.18
C VAL A 144 -7.35 -12.48 14.21
N ILE A 145 -7.10 -12.70 15.51
CA ILE A 145 -7.79 -11.96 16.58
C ILE A 145 -7.52 -10.46 16.44
N GLY A 146 -6.28 -10.08 16.14
CA GLY A 146 -5.89 -8.69 15.91
C GLY A 146 -6.55 -8.02 14.68
N ILE A 147 -7.01 -8.80 13.70
CA ILE A 147 -7.85 -8.30 12.59
C ILE A 147 -9.28 -8.06 13.09
N GLY A 148 -9.84 -9.01 13.85
CA GLY A 148 -11.16 -8.85 14.46
C GLY A 148 -11.24 -7.62 15.38
N GLU A 149 -10.23 -7.44 16.23
CA GLU A 149 -10.12 -6.28 17.13
C GLU A 149 -10.08 -4.96 16.34
N TYR A 150 -9.36 -4.92 15.22
CA TYR A 150 -9.25 -3.73 14.37
C TYR A 150 -10.61 -3.28 13.80
N PHE A 151 -11.43 -4.23 13.33
CA PHE A 151 -12.79 -3.92 12.87
C PHE A 151 -13.73 -3.58 14.02
N TRP A 152 -13.67 -4.35 15.12
CA TRP A 152 -14.55 -4.18 16.27
C TRP A 152 -14.34 -2.83 16.97
N THR A 153 -13.10 -2.38 17.08
CA THR A 153 -12.73 -1.13 17.76
C THR A 153 -12.69 0.07 16.81
N THR A 154 -13.11 -0.09 15.55
CA THR A 154 -13.13 0.96 14.53
C THR A 154 -11.79 1.64 14.27
N GLN A 155 -10.67 0.95 14.56
CA GLN A 155 -9.32 1.47 14.35
C GLN A 155 -9.02 1.83 12.88
N TYR A 156 -9.80 1.27 11.95
CA TYR A 156 -9.71 1.61 10.53
C TYR A 156 -9.97 3.09 10.22
N ALA A 157 -10.73 3.79 11.05
CA ALA A 157 -10.99 5.22 10.87
C ALA A 157 -9.74 6.08 11.13
N ASP A 158 -8.90 5.69 12.09
CA ASP A 158 -7.78 6.50 12.57
C ASP A 158 -6.44 6.15 11.88
N TRP A 159 -6.38 4.99 11.23
CA TRP A 159 -5.15 4.46 10.64
C TRP A 159 -5.05 4.80 9.15
N SER A 160 -3.83 5.11 8.70
CA SER A 160 -3.49 5.17 7.28
C SER A 160 -2.93 3.85 6.79
N VAL A 161 -2.99 3.59 5.48
CA VAL A 161 -2.42 2.37 4.89
C VAL A 161 -0.93 2.19 5.24
N ARG A 162 -0.16 3.29 5.31
CA ARG A 162 1.26 3.25 5.70
C ARG A 162 1.43 2.84 7.16
N SER A 163 0.57 3.33 8.06
CA SER A 163 0.60 2.92 9.46
C SER A 163 0.29 1.42 9.64
N ALA A 164 -0.70 0.90 8.90
CA ALA A 164 -1.05 -0.52 8.89
C ALA A 164 0.09 -1.41 8.35
N MET A 165 0.78 -0.96 7.30
CA MET A 165 1.90 -1.68 6.68
C MET A 165 3.24 -1.47 7.40
N SER A 166 3.36 -0.51 8.33
CA SER A 166 4.62 -0.22 9.03
C SER A 166 5.13 -1.41 9.87
N GLY A 167 4.22 -2.26 10.35
CA GLY A 167 4.53 -3.46 11.13
C GLY A 167 5.42 -4.46 10.38
N SER A 168 5.17 -4.66 9.08
CA SER A 168 5.88 -5.65 8.27
C SER A 168 7.33 -5.28 7.96
N TYR A 169 7.64 -3.99 7.81
CA TYR A 169 9.00 -3.55 7.48
C TYR A 169 9.98 -3.79 8.63
N VAL A 170 9.56 -3.55 9.88
CA VAL A 170 10.39 -3.79 11.07
C VAL A 170 10.70 -5.27 11.25
N LEU A 171 9.71 -6.13 11.04
CA LEU A 171 9.88 -7.58 11.18
C LEU A 171 10.72 -8.16 10.04
N GLY A 172 10.56 -7.65 8.81
CA GLY A 172 11.39 -8.01 7.66
C GLY A 172 12.87 -7.63 7.85
N VAL A 173 13.16 -6.41 8.31
CA VAL A 173 14.53 -5.97 8.65
C VAL A 173 15.12 -6.83 9.78
N PHE A 174 14.30 -7.19 10.77
CA PHE A 174 14.72 -8.05 11.87
C PHE A 174 15.10 -9.45 11.41
N VAL A 175 14.26 -10.10 10.57
CA VAL A 175 14.53 -11.45 10.04
C VAL A 175 15.75 -11.43 9.10
N LEU A 176 15.86 -10.44 8.21
CA LEU A 176 17.00 -10.33 7.30
C LEU A 176 18.30 -9.99 8.03
N GLY A 177 18.26 -9.07 9.00
CA GLY A 177 19.43 -8.67 9.78
C GLY A 177 19.94 -9.79 10.68
N ILE A 178 19.07 -10.38 11.51
CA ILE A 178 19.47 -11.44 12.44
C ILE A 178 19.73 -12.75 11.71
N GLY A 179 18.84 -13.14 10.81
CA GLY A 179 19.03 -14.36 10.02
C GLY A 179 20.31 -14.28 9.20
N GLY A 180 20.57 -13.14 8.55
CA GLY A 180 21.80 -12.94 7.76
C GLY A 180 23.06 -13.06 8.61
N LEU A 181 23.07 -12.48 9.81
CA LEU A 181 24.20 -12.61 10.74
C LEU A 181 24.39 -14.06 11.25
N TYR A 182 23.30 -14.78 11.52
CA TYR A 182 23.38 -16.18 11.93
C TYR A 182 23.85 -17.10 10.80
N ALA A 183 23.44 -16.84 9.55
CA ALA A 183 23.96 -17.54 8.38
C ALA A 183 25.46 -17.28 8.16
N LEU A 184 25.96 -16.07 8.50
CA LEU A 184 27.39 -15.77 8.49
C LEU A 184 28.17 -16.56 9.57
N ASP A 185 27.59 -16.71 10.77
CA ASP A 185 28.14 -17.55 11.84
C ASP A 185 28.23 -19.02 11.43
N ALA A 186 27.17 -19.55 10.82
CA ALA A 186 27.09 -20.92 10.32
C ALA A 186 28.15 -21.28 9.27
N ILE A 187 28.61 -20.30 8.48
CA ILE A 187 29.71 -20.47 7.51
C ILE A 187 31.10 -20.17 8.10
N GLY A 188 31.21 -20.05 9.43
CA GLY A 188 32.48 -19.91 10.15
C GLY A 188 32.93 -18.47 10.42
N GLN A 189 32.08 -17.47 10.22
CA GLN A 189 32.36 -16.08 10.61
C GLN A 189 31.63 -15.73 11.90
N THR A 190 32.31 -15.82 13.05
CA THR A 190 31.71 -15.62 14.38
C THR A 190 30.83 -14.37 14.47
N ALA A 191 29.52 -14.56 14.61
CA ALA A 191 28.61 -13.49 14.94
C ALA A 191 28.51 -13.36 16.48
N PRO A 192 28.83 -12.20 17.07
CA PRO A 192 28.80 -12.05 18.52
C PRO A 192 27.36 -12.16 19.06
N VAL A 193 27.13 -13.07 20.02
CA VAL A 193 25.88 -13.28 20.77
C VAL A 193 25.25 -11.97 21.31
N GLY A 194 26.08 -10.95 21.57
CA GLY A 194 25.62 -9.62 21.96
C GLY A 194 24.65 -8.96 20.96
N ILE A 195 24.74 -9.29 19.67
CA ILE A 195 23.87 -8.70 18.63
C ILE A 195 22.44 -9.25 18.69
N LEU A 196 22.25 -10.53 19.05
CA LEU A 196 20.91 -11.11 19.26
C LEU A 196 20.18 -10.44 20.43
N ILE A 197 20.92 -10.14 21.49
CA ILE A 197 20.42 -9.42 22.66
C ILE A 197 20.05 -7.99 22.27
N VAL A 198 20.92 -7.29 21.54
CA VAL A 198 20.63 -5.93 21.03
C VAL A 198 19.40 -5.93 20.13
N ALA A 199 19.32 -6.85 19.17
CA ALA A 199 18.22 -6.88 18.22
C ALA A 199 16.88 -7.21 18.90
N THR A 200 16.85 -8.21 19.79
CA THR A 200 15.64 -8.54 20.58
C THR A 200 15.22 -7.39 21.49
N THR A 201 16.20 -6.70 22.09
CA THR A 201 15.95 -5.50 22.90
C THR A 201 15.39 -4.36 22.05
N VAL A 202 15.91 -4.15 20.82
CA VAL A 202 15.40 -3.16 19.87
C VAL A 202 13.98 -3.52 19.42
N LYS A 203 13.69 -4.79 19.09
CA LYS A 203 12.33 -5.25 18.74
C LYS A 203 11.36 -5.01 19.90
N LEU A 204 11.75 -5.41 21.11
CA LEU A 204 10.96 -5.16 22.33
C LEU A 204 10.72 -3.66 22.55
N LEU A 205 11.75 -2.81 22.36
CA LEU A 205 11.63 -1.35 22.45
C LEU A 205 10.69 -0.77 21.39
N VAL A 206 10.71 -1.29 20.15
CA VAL A 206 9.81 -0.87 19.07
C VAL A 206 8.37 -1.34 19.34
N ASP A 207 8.18 -2.55 19.84
CA ASP A 207 6.84 -3.07 20.16
C ASP A 207 6.25 -2.36 21.40
N LEU A 208 7.10 -2.02 22.37
CA LEU A 208 6.74 -1.18 23.52
C LEU A 208 6.48 0.28 23.10
N SER A 209 7.25 0.87 22.19
CA SER A 209 6.98 2.24 21.73
C SER A 209 5.66 2.34 20.97
N ARG A 210 5.35 1.31 20.17
CA ARG A 210 4.05 1.14 19.49
C ARG A 210 2.90 0.88 20.45
N GLY A 211 3.10 0.04 21.48
CA GLY A 211 2.06 -0.39 22.41
C GLY A 211 1.80 0.53 23.62
N ALA A 212 2.85 1.15 24.17
CA ALA A 212 2.83 1.87 25.45
C ALA A 212 2.81 3.40 25.29
N LEU A 213 3.52 3.95 24.30
CA LEU A 213 3.75 5.39 24.20
C LEU A 213 2.93 6.07 23.09
N GLY A 214 2.24 5.30 22.24
CA GLY A 214 1.58 5.86 21.05
C GLY A 214 2.55 6.55 20.08
N PHE A 215 3.87 6.43 20.32
CA PHE A 215 4.93 6.89 19.44
C PHE A 215 5.07 5.87 18.31
N GLY A 216 4.08 5.85 17.42
CA GLY A 216 4.41 5.57 16.04
C GLY A 216 5.42 6.63 15.58
N LEU A 217 6.38 6.27 14.74
CA LEU A 217 7.03 7.22 13.83
C LEU A 217 6.01 7.69 12.78
N GLY A 218 4.87 8.18 13.27
CA GLY A 218 3.68 8.59 12.58
C GLY A 218 3.18 9.79 13.36
N SER A 219 3.66 10.94 12.89
CA SER A 219 2.97 12.22 12.93
C SER A 219 2.06 12.52 14.12
N SER A 220 2.54 13.51 14.89
CA SER A 220 1.76 14.44 15.70
C SER A 220 0.26 14.41 15.41
N LEU A 221 -0.52 14.15 16.47
CA LEU A 221 -1.94 14.43 16.55
C LEU A 221 -2.18 15.91 16.26
N SER A 222 -2.38 16.24 14.99
CA SER A 222 -2.99 17.48 14.54
C SER A 222 -4.50 17.20 14.39
N PRO A 223 -5.36 17.78 15.24
CA PRO A 223 -6.80 17.77 15.03
C PRO A 223 -7.25 18.56 13.79
N ALA A 224 -6.32 19.08 12.97
CA ALA A 224 -6.62 19.98 11.85
C ALA A 224 -6.68 19.28 10.47
N ASP A 225 -6.31 18.00 10.35
CA ASP A 225 -6.34 17.29 9.05
C ASP A 225 -7.69 16.62 8.75
N TRP A 226 -8.71 16.88 9.57
CA TRP A 226 -10.09 16.49 9.29
C TRP A 226 -10.70 17.43 8.25
N ALA A 227 -10.53 17.10 6.97
CA ALA A 227 -11.27 17.77 5.91
C ALA A 227 -11.59 16.85 4.71
N ASP A 228 -12.09 15.64 4.98
CA ASP A 228 -12.99 15.00 4.01
C ASP A 228 -14.26 15.84 3.80
N GLU A 229 -14.64 16.65 4.81
CA GLU A 229 -15.73 17.63 4.74
C GLU A 229 -15.49 18.84 3.82
N SER A 230 -14.30 19.05 3.22
CA SER A 230 -14.05 20.27 2.44
C SER A 230 -14.55 20.20 1.00
N VAL A 231 -14.38 19.07 0.30
CA VAL A 231 -14.72 18.98 -1.14
C VAL A 231 -16.19 18.70 -1.36
N GLU A 232 -16.81 17.82 -0.57
CA GLU A 232 -18.27 17.58 -0.65
C GLU A 232 -19.06 18.85 -0.33
N ARG A 233 -18.65 19.60 0.70
CA ARG A 233 -19.28 20.89 1.06
C ARG A 233 -19.03 21.98 0.02
N GLN A 234 -18.02 21.82 -0.84
CA GLN A 234 -17.75 22.73 -1.94
C GLN A 234 -18.56 22.41 -3.19
N VAL A 235 -19.22 21.25 -3.29
CA VAL A 235 -20.09 20.97 -4.44
C VAL A 235 -21.33 21.87 -4.36
N PRO A 236 -21.67 22.65 -5.41
CA PRO A 236 -22.82 23.53 -5.37
C PRO A 236 -24.13 22.73 -5.34
N ASP A 237 -25.12 23.23 -4.60
CA ASP A 237 -26.47 22.67 -4.61
C ASP A 237 -27.14 22.98 -5.96
N GLY A 238 -27.42 21.96 -6.76
CA GLY A 238 -28.15 22.06 -8.03
C GLY A 238 -27.61 21.16 -9.14
N ASP A 239 -28.30 21.14 -10.28
CA ASP A 239 -27.85 20.38 -11.44
C ASP A 239 -26.71 21.12 -12.17
N PRO A 240 -25.70 20.40 -12.68
CA PRO A 240 -24.61 21.00 -13.45
C PRO A 240 -25.13 21.55 -14.79
N ILE A 241 -24.51 22.65 -15.26
CA ILE A 241 -24.80 23.26 -16.56
C ILE A 241 -24.43 22.30 -17.70
N ALA A 242 -23.32 21.59 -17.52
CA ALA A 242 -22.84 20.60 -18.46
C ALA A 242 -22.05 19.52 -17.75
N VAL A 243 -22.11 18.30 -18.28
CA VAL A 243 -21.34 17.15 -17.81
C VAL A 243 -20.49 16.64 -18.95
N PHE A 244 -19.21 16.43 -18.69
CA PHE A 244 -18.26 15.89 -19.65
C PHE A 244 -17.66 14.60 -19.13
N GLU A 245 -17.92 13.51 -19.84
CA GLU A 245 -17.43 12.18 -19.48
C GLU A 245 -16.02 11.92 -20.03
N THR A 246 -15.30 11.03 -19.35
CA THR A 246 -14.06 10.44 -19.85
C THR A 246 -14.37 9.34 -20.88
N ASP A 247 -13.74 9.39 -22.06
CA ASP A 247 -13.79 8.31 -23.04
C ASP A 247 -12.91 7.13 -22.57
N ARG A 248 -13.53 6.27 -21.77
CA ARG A 248 -12.93 5.07 -21.18
C ARG A 248 -12.34 4.13 -22.23
N ARG A 249 -12.96 3.99 -23.42
CA ARG A 249 -12.44 3.12 -24.48
C ARG A 249 -11.12 3.65 -25.02
N SER A 250 -11.05 4.95 -25.31
CA SER A 250 -9.80 5.58 -25.74
C SER A 250 -8.69 5.45 -24.69
N LEU A 251 -9.05 5.56 -23.41
CA LEU A 251 -8.12 5.42 -22.29
C LEU A 251 -7.58 4.00 -22.13
N LEU A 252 -8.45 2.98 -22.17
CA LEU A 252 -8.07 1.57 -22.06
C LEU A 252 -7.25 1.07 -23.24
N ILE A 253 -7.49 1.60 -24.44
CA ILE A 253 -6.68 1.28 -25.63
C ILE A 253 -5.28 1.90 -25.53
N ARG A 254 -5.14 3.08 -24.90
CA ARG A 254 -3.85 3.77 -24.72
C ARG A 254 -2.97 3.15 -23.64
N ALA A 255 -3.58 2.69 -22.54
CA ALA A 255 -2.87 2.09 -21.41
C ALA A 255 -1.84 1.02 -21.81
N PRO A 256 -2.15 0.01 -22.65
CA PRO A 256 -1.18 -0.99 -23.08
C PRO A 256 -0.08 -0.42 -23.99
N GLY A 257 -0.32 0.67 -24.72
CA GLY A 257 0.69 1.29 -25.60
C GLY A 257 1.88 1.87 -24.84
N LEU A 258 1.67 2.42 -23.65
CA LEU A 258 2.72 2.94 -22.78
C LEU A 258 3.29 1.87 -21.83
N THR A 259 2.60 0.75 -21.68
CA THR A 259 2.95 -0.29 -20.70
C THR A 259 4.35 -0.88 -20.92
N PRO A 260 4.80 -1.23 -22.15
CA PRO A 260 6.16 -1.75 -22.36
C PRO A 260 7.25 -0.81 -21.89
N LEU A 261 7.12 0.51 -22.14
CA LEU A 261 8.10 1.51 -21.70
C LEU A 261 8.15 1.61 -20.18
N ILE A 262 6.98 1.61 -19.53
CA ILE A 262 6.87 1.67 -18.06
C ILE A 262 7.41 0.39 -17.42
N LEU A 263 7.19 -0.76 -18.05
CA LEU A 263 7.62 -2.06 -17.54
C LEU A 263 9.15 -2.21 -17.47
N ILE A 264 9.90 -1.41 -18.25
CA ILE A 264 11.37 -1.38 -18.21
C ILE A 264 11.87 -0.52 -17.03
N ALA A 265 11.05 0.41 -16.52
CA ALA A 265 11.43 1.29 -15.43
C ALA A 265 11.23 0.63 -14.05
N PRO A 266 12.17 0.79 -13.11
CA PRO A 266 11.93 0.43 -11.72
C PRO A 266 10.75 1.22 -11.11
N PRO A 267 9.95 0.59 -10.23
CA PRO A 267 10.06 -0.79 -9.77
C PRO A 267 9.24 -1.81 -10.59
N TYR A 268 8.58 -1.40 -11.69
CA TYR A 268 7.73 -2.30 -12.50
C TYR A 268 8.49 -3.46 -13.15
N ALA A 269 9.79 -3.26 -13.44
CA ALA A 269 10.66 -4.29 -13.98
C ALA A 269 11.07 -5.37 -12.95
N ILE A 270 11.06 -5.04 -11.66
CA ILE A 270 11.70 -5.86 -10.62
C ILE A 270 10.98 -7.21 -10.48
N LEU A 271 9.65 -7.20 -10.35
CA LEU A 271 8.88 -8.43 -10.14
C LEU A 271 8.99 -9.39 -11.35
N PRO A 272 8.80 -8.95 -12.62
CA PRO A 272 8.99 -9.83 -13.77
C PRO A 272 10.40 -10.39 -13.88
N LEU A 273 11.43 -9.56 -13.70
CA LEU A 273 12.82 -10.01 -13.78
C LEU A 273 13.14 -11.03 -12.68
N PHE A 274 12.72 -10.76 -11.44
CA PHE A 274 12.92 -11.67 -10.32
C PHE A 274 12.21 -13.01 -10.55
N ALA A 275 10.95 -13.00 -10.99
CA ALA A 275 10.20 -14.20 -11.31
C ALA A 275 10.88 -15.00 -12.43
N GLY A 276 11.34 -14.33 -13.50
CA GLY A 276 12.07 -14.95 -14.59
C GLY A 276 13.37 -15.62 -14.13
N VAL A 277 14.17 -14.92 -13.32
CA VAL A 277 15.41 -15.48 -12.75
C VAL A 277 15.13 -16.71 -11.89
N ILE A 278 14.11 -16.68 -11.04
CA ILE A 278 13.69 -17.86 -10.25
C ILE A 278 13.31 -19.02 -11.18
N GLY A 279 12.51 -18.77 -12.22
CA GLY A 279 12.11 -19.81 -13.16
C GLY A 279 13.31 -20.44 -13.89
N LEU A 280 14.35 -19.65 -14.19
CA LEU A 280 15.57 -20.14 -14.84
C LEU A 280 16.35 -21.15 -14.00
N PHE A 281 16.26 -21.10 -12.66
CA PHE A 281 16.84 -22.14 -11.79
C PHE A 281 16.17 -23.50 -11.97
N VAL A 282 14.92 -23.53 -12.44
CA VAL A 282 14.18 -24.76 -12.73
C VAL A 282 14.44 -25.22 -14.16
N SER A 283 14.20 -24.35 -15.15
CA SER A 283 14.52 -24.59 -16.56
C SER A 283 14.38 -23.30 -17.39
N THR A 284 14.94 -23.29 -18.60
CA THR A 284 14.76 -22.18 -19.54
C THR A 284 13.29 -21.91 -19.84
N GLN A 285 12.47 -22.95 -20.01
CA GLN A 285 11.04 -22.82 -20.26
C GLN A 285 10.30 -22.21 -19.06
N ALA A 286 10.62 -22.67 -17.84
CA ALA A 286 10.04 -22.13 -16.62
C ALA A 286 10.40 -20.64 -16.43
N GLY A 287 11.63 -20.24 -16.75
CA GLY A 287 12.05 -18.83 -16.75
C GLY A 287 11.23 -17.95 -17.69
N VAL A 288 11.01 -18.40 -18.93
CA VAL A 288 10.18 -17.65 -19.90
C VAL A 288 8.72 -17.56 -19.44
N VAL A 289 8.15 -18.65 -18.94
CA VAL A 289 6.75 -18.69 -18.48
C VAL A 289 6.54 -17.76 -17.28
N THR A 290 7.40 -17.83 -16.28
CA THR A 290 7.31 -17.00 -15.06
C THR A 290 7.53 -15.52 -15.35
N LEU A 291 8.52 -15.17 -16.18
CA LEU A 291 8.75 -13.80 -16.66
C LEU A 291 7.51 -13.25 -17.40
N SER A 292 6.96 -14.04 -18.32
CA SER A 292 5.80 -13.64 -19.13
C SER A 292 4.55 -13.48 -18.27
N ALA A 293 4.31 -14.40 -17.34
CA ALA A 293 3.17 -14.34 -16.41
C ALA A 293 3.25 -13.13 -15.49
N ALA A 294 4.42 -12.87 -14.88
CA ALA A 294 4.63 -11.70 -14.03
C ALA A 294 4.54 -10.39 -14.83
N THR A 295 5.06 -10.36 -16.06
CA THR A 295 4.89 -9.23 -16.99
C THR A 295 3.42 -8.95 -17.27
N ALA A 296 2.65 -9.99 -17.62
CA ALA A 296 1.22 -9.87 -17.87
C ALA A 296 0.45 -9.39 -16.63
N LEU A 297 0.84 -9.84 -15.44
CA LEU A 297 0.24 -9.41 -14.18
C LEU A 297 0.49 -7.93 -13.89
N VAL A 298 1.73 -7.45 -14.04
CA VAL A 298 2.07 -6.03 -13.85
C VAL A 298 1.39 -5.15 -14.90
N ALA A 299 1.37 -5.60 -16.15
CA ALA A 299 0.68 -4.91 -17.24
C ALA A 299 -0.83 -4.83 -17.00
N GLY A 300 -1.48 -5.94 -16.64
CA GLY A 300 -2.90 -5.99 -16.33
C GLY A 300 -3.26 -5.11 -15.13
N GLY A 301 -2.48 -5.19 -14.05
CA GLY A 301 -2.64 -4.32 -12.88
C GLY A 301 -2.52 -2.84 -13.23
N ARG A 302 -1.61 -2.48 -14.14
CA ARG A 302 -1.47 -1.10 -14.62
C ARG A 302 -2.70 -0.63 -15.39
N VAL A 303 -3.26 -1.46 -16.28
CA VAL A 303 -4.45 -1.14 -17.07
C VAL A 303 -5.67 -0.97 -16.18
N ILE A 304 -5.92 -1.92 -15.28
CA ILE A 304 -6.96 -1.82 -14.23
C ILE A 304 -6.75 -0.52 -13.44
N GLY A 305 -5.50 -0.21 -13.15
CA GLY A 305 -5.12 1.00 -12.47
C GLY A 305 -5.51 2.30 -13.17
N VAL A 306 -5.25 2.41 -14.48
CA VAL A 306 -5.70 3.59 -15.25
C VAL A 306 -7.23 3.69 -15.22
N ASP A 307 -7.91 2.56 -15.33
CA ASP A 307 -9.37 2.48 -15.38
C ASP A 307 -10.04 2.92 -14.08
N VAL A 308 -9.56 2.40 -12.95
CA VAL A 308 -10.02 2.80 -11.62
C VAL A 308 -9.69 4.27 -11.37
N GLU A 309 -8.49 4.73 -11.75
CA GLU A 309 -8.06 6.09 -11.47
C GLU A 309 -8.85 7.15 -12.25
N ARG A 310 -9.10 6.90 -13.55
CA ARG A 310 -9.59 7.92 -14.48
C ARG A 310 -10.82 7.50 -15.29
N GLY A 311 -11.05 6.20 -15.46
CA GLY A 311 -12.06 5.68 -16.39
C GLY A 311 -13.51 5.99 -16.00
N HIS A 312 -13.75 6.34 -14.73
CA HIS A 312 -15.07 6.65 -14.18
C HIS A 312 -15.20 8.12 -13.74
N LEU A 313 -14.29 8.99 -14.21
CA LEU A 313 -14.35 10.42 -13.92
C LEU A 313 -15.27 11.14 -14.90
N GLU A 314 -16.13 11.97 -14.34
CA GLU A 314 -16.95 12.95 -15.03
C GLU A 314 -16.63 14.34 -14.51
N TYR A 315 -16.67 15.31 -15.42
CA TYR A 315 -16.39 16.70 -15.11
C TYR A 315 -17.69 17.48 -15.19
N GLN A 316 -18.22 17.82 -14.03
CA GLN A 316 -19.45 18.58 -13.87
C GLN A 316 -19.12 20.07 -13.81
N VAL A 317 -19.67 20.83 -14.75
CA VAL A 317 -19.45 22.27 -14.86
C VAL A 317 -20.63 23.00 -14.22
N TYR A 318 -20.33 23.77 -13.18
CA TYR A 318 -21.25 24.65 -12.48
C TYR A 318 -20.98 26.12 -12.84
N PRO A 319 -21.88 27.07 -12.49
CA PRO A 319 -21.69 28.48 -12.82
C PRO A 319 -20.36 29.06 -12.31
N HIS A 320 -19.86 28.61 -11.15
CA HIS A 320 -18.68 29.21 -10.51
C HIS A 320 -17.50 28.25 -10.34
N GLN A 321 -17.67 26.97 -10.66
CA GLN A 321 -16.64 25.96 -10.43
C GLN A 321 -16.81 24.74 -11.33
N ILE A 322 -15.74 23.96 -11.45
CA ILE A 322 -15.75 22.62 -12.04
C ILE A 322 -15.55 21.63 -10.90
N VAL A 323 -16.33 20.55 -10.92
CA VAL A 323 -16.20 19.42 -9.99
C VAL A 323 -15.82 18.19 -10.79
N ALA A 324 -14.73 17.54 -10.41
CA ALA A 324 -14.43 16.19 -10.88
C ALA A 324 -15.15 15.20 -9.98
N TYR A 325 -16.12 14.49 -10.54
CA TYR A 325 -16.94 13.51 -9.85
C TYR A 325 -16.58 12.11 -10.33
N ASP A 326 -16.41 11.17 -9.40
CA ASP A 326 -16.17 9.77 -9.73
C ASP A 326 -17.48 8.98 -9.62
N THR A 327 -17.95 8.42 -10.74
CA THR A 327 -19.21 7.67 -10.78
C THR A 327 -19.12 6.25 -10.23
N LEU A 328 -17.92 5.67 -10.14
CA LEU A 328 -17.72 4.36 -9.52
C LEU A 328 -17.75 4.46 -7.99
N LEU A 329 -17.22 5.56 -7.45
CA LEU A 329 -17.12 5.81 -6.01
C LEU A 329 -18.21 6.75 -5.49
N GLU A 330 -19.04 7.30 -6.37
CA GLU A 330 -20.11 8.26 -6.07
C GLU A 330 -19.62 9.45 -5.23
N THR A 331 -18.36 9.85 -5.42
CA THR A 331 -17.67 10.82 -4.54
C THR A 331 -16.98 11.91 -5.38
N PRO A 332 -17.14 13.20 -5.04
CA PRO A 332 -16.38 14.27 -5.66
C PRO A 332 -14.90 14.17 -5.29
N GLN A 333 -14.04 14.18 -6.30
CA GLN A 333 -12.59 14.00 -6.15
C GLN A 333 -11.90 15.33 -5.86
N TRP A 334 -12.23 16.37 -6.63
CA TRP A 334 -11.69 17.71 -6.47
C TRP A 334 -12.61 18.76 -7.09
N THR A 335 -12.44 20.01 -6.65
CA THR A 335 -13.18 21.19 -7.11
C THR A 335 -12.19 22.29 -7.50
N VAL A 336 -12.49 23.01 -8.58
CA VAL A 336 -11.72 24.17 -9.02
C VAL A 336 -12.66 25.33 -9.31
N GLN A 337 -12.44 26.48 -8.68
CA GLN A 337 -13.22 27.68 -8.98
C GLN A 337 -12.84 28.21 -10.37
N ARG A 338 -13.84 28.63 -11.14
CA ARG A 338 -13.61 29.12 -12.51
C ARG A 338 -12.77 30.40 -12.53
N LYS A 339 -12.95 31.27 -11.53
CA LYS A 339 -12.20 32.53 -11.38
C LYS A 339 -10.70 32.36 -11.16
N THR A 340 -10.27 31.20 -10.65
CA THR A 340 -8.85 30.88 -10.42
C THR A 340 -8.18 30.24 -11.63
N ILE A 341 -8.92 29.97 -12.72
CA ILE A 341 -8.38 29.37 -13.93
C ILE A 341 -7.71 30.45 -14.77
N GLU A 342 -6.40 30.35 -14.94
CA GLU A 342 -5.62 31.30 -15.73
C GLU A 342 -5.61 30.92 -17.21
N LYS A 343 -5.56 29.61 -17.49
CA LYS A 343 -5.39 29.09 -18.84
C LYS A 343 -6.05 27.72 -18.98
N ILE A 344 -6.72 27.54 -20.11
CA ILE A 344 -7.24 26.25 -20.56
C ILE A 344 -6.63 25.95 -21.92
N ALA A 345 -5.91 24.83 -22.01
CA ALA A 345 -5.27 24.38 -23.23
C ALA A 345 -5.64 22.93 -23.54
N ILE A 346 -5.88 22.65 -24.82
CA ILE A 346 -5.99 21.28 -25.32
C ILE A 346 -4.59 20.89 -25.77
N ASN A 347 -3.99 19.92 -25.09
CA ASN A 347 -2.70 19.37 -25.46
C ASN A 347 -2.90 18.02 -26.14
N SER A 348 -2.36 17.89 -27.34
CA SER A 348 -2.28 16.60 -28.00
C SER A 348 -1.13 15.78 -27.39
N SER A 349 -1.43 14.58 -26.91
CA SER A 349 -0.39 13.66 -26.42
C SER A 349 0.49 13.18 -27.59
N ILE A 350 1.74 12.80 -27.32
CA ILE A 350 2.59 12.09 -28.30
C ILE A 350 1.87 10.82 -28.80
N CYS A 351 1.04 10.19 -27.97
CA CYS A 351 0.21 9.06 -28.39
C CYS A 351 -0.85 9.42 -29.45
N ASP A 352 -1.27 10.69 -29.54
CA ASP A 352 -2.19 11.18 -30.57
C ASP A 352 -1.54 11.16 -31.97
N LEU A 353 -0.20 11.17 -32.02
CA LEU A 353 0.59 11.03 -33.26
C LEU A 353 0.53 9.60 -33.81
N ILE A 354 0.42 8.59 -32.94
CA ILE A 354 0.40 7.17 -33.31
C ILE A 354 -1.04 6.71 -33.56
N ARG A 355 -2.00 7.19 -32.77
CA ARG A 355 -3.43 6.94 -32.97
C ARG A 355 -4.24 8.16 -32.52
N PRO A 356 -5.01 8.80 -33.41
CA PRO A 356 -5.92 9.87 -33.02
C PRO A 356 -6.88 9.34 -31.95
N GLY A 357 -6.91 10.01 -30.80
CA GLY A 357 -7.87 9.74 -29.74
C GLY A 357 -8.12 11.02 -28.95
N ALA A 358 -8.92 10.92 -27.90
CA ALA A 358 -9.34 12.07 -27.11
C ALA A 358 -8.13 12.83 -26.52
N PRO A 359 -7.93 14.12 -26.86
CA PRO A 359 -6.82 14.92 -26.37
C PRO A 359 -6.96 15.23 -24.88
N THR A 360 -5.84 15.57 -24.24
CA THR A 360 -5.81 15.95 -22.82
C THR A 360 -6.13 17.43 -22.68
N VAL A 361 -7.07 17.79 -21.82
CA VAL A 361 -7.32 19.20 -21.45
C VAL A 361 -6.51 19.52 -20.20
N ILE A 362 -5.78 20.63 -20.23
CA ILE A 362 -5.02 21.12 -19.08
C ILE A 362 -5.71 22.39 -18.59
N ILE A 363 -6.10 22.39 -17.32
CA ILE A 363 -6.62 23.54 -16.59
C ILE A 363 -5.52 24.00 -15.64
N SER A 364 -4.94 25.15 -15.93
CA SER A 364 -3.90 25.76 -15.10
C SER A 364 -4.52 26.75 -14.12
N THR A 365 -4.18 26.60 -12.85
CA THR A 365 -4.55 27.49 -11.75
C THR A 365 -3.31 28.02 -11.04
N TYR A 366 -3.46 29.04 -10.18
CA TYR A 366 -2.34 29.62 -9.44
C TYR A 366 -1.67 28.57 -8.53
N GLY A 367 -0.57 27.99 -9.02
CA GLY A 367 0.25 27.00 -8.30
C GLY A 367 -0.02 25.53 -8.61
N ASP A 368 -1.01 25.19 -9.44
CA ASP A 368 -1.31 23.78 -9.77
C ASP A 368 -1.95 23.61 -11.17
N ASP A 369 -1.56 22.52 -11.85
CA ASP A 369 -2.02 22.15 -13.20
C ASP A 369 -2.87 20.88 -13.12
N ARG A 370 -4.18 20.99 -13.37
CA ARG A 370 -5.09 19.83 -13.42
C ARG A 370 -5.22 19.31 -14.85
N ARG A 371 -4.90 18.03 -15.04
CA ARG A 371 -4.92 17.35 -16.35
C ARG A 371 -6.13 16.44 -16.46
N LEU A 372 -7.02 16.74 -17.41
CA LEU A 372 -8.20 15.98 -17.73
C LEU A 372 -7.88 15.10 -18.94
N TYR A 373 -7.76 13.79 -18.70
CA TYR A 373 -7.30 12.85 -19.70
C TYR A 373 -8.48 12.28 -20.49
N ALA A 374 -8.31 12.13 -21.80
CA ALA A 374 -9.23 11.42 -22.68
C ALA A 374 -10.70 11.89 -22.58
N LEU A 375 -10.95 13.20 -22.52
CA LEU A 375 -12.31 13.73 -22.47
C LEU A 375 -13.08 13.44 -23.76
N ALA A 376 -14.33 12.99 -23.68
CA ALA A 376 -15.12 12.67 -24.88
C ALA A 376 -15.39 13.90 -25.77
N CYS A 377 -15.62 15.08 -25.18
CA CYS A 377 -15.89 16.33 -25.89
C CYS A 377 -15.02 17.52 -25.38
N PRO A 378 -13.70 17.52 -25.65
CA PRO A 378 -12.76 18.49 -25.09
C PRO A 378 -13.01 19.91 -25.60
N ARG A 379 -13.45 20.07 -26.85
CA ARG A 379 -13.78 21.38 -27.42
C ARG A 379 -15.04 21.97 -26.80
N GLY A 380 -16.03 21.13 -26.45
CA GLY A 380 -17.24 21.57 -25.77
C GLY A 380 -16.92 22.19 -24.42
N LEU A 381 -16.05 21.54 -23.63
CA LEU A 381 -15.63 22.06 -22.33
C LEU A 381 -14.90 23.42 -22.48
N VAL A 382 -13.98 23.55 -23.44
CA VAL A 382 -13.27 24.82 -23.67
C VAL A 382 -14.21 25.93 -24.12
N ASN A 383 -15.22 25.63 -24.94
CA ASN A 383 -16.18 26.62 -25.43
C ASN A 383 -17.06 27.15 -24.29
N ILE A 384 -17.65 26.25 -23.49
CA ILE A 384 -18.48 26.65 -22.33
C ILE A 384 -17.67 27.50 -21.35
N MET A 385 -16.40 27.17 -21.15
CA MET A 385 -15.54 27.92 -20.25
C MET A 385 -15.20 29.32 -20.76
N ARG A 386 -15.16 29.53 -22.10
CA ARG A 386 -14.87 30.82 -22.73
C ARG A 386 -16.11 31.72 -22.93
N ASP A 387 -17.29 31.14 -23.06
CA ASP A 387 -18.51 31.90 -23.37
C ASP A 387 -19.02 32.78 -22.21
N GLU A 388 -18.54 32.59 -20.98
CA GLU A 388 -18.85 33.47 -19.83
C GLU A 388 -17.81 34.57 -19.54
N ASP A 389 -16.65 34.55 -20.20
CA ASP A 389 -15.68 35.68 -20.16
C ASP A 389 -16.09 36.82 -21.13
N ARG A 390 -17.24 36.70 -21.79
CA ARG A 390 -17.92 37.71 -22.61
C ARG A 390 -19.18 38.20 -21.94
#